data_AF-A0A2V7GH68-F1
#
_entry.id   AF-A0A2V7GH68-F1
#
_cell.length_a   1.000
_cell.length_b   1.000
_cell.length_c   1.000
_cell.angle_alpha   90.00
_cell.angle_beta   90.00
_cell.angle_gamma   90.00
#
_symmetry.space_group_name_H-M   'P 1'
#
loop_
_entity.id
_entity.type
_entity.pdbx_description
1 polymer ?
#
loop_
_entity_poly.entity_id
_entity_poly.type
_entity_poly.pdbx_seq_one_letter_code
_entity_poly.pdbx_strand_id
1 'polypeptide(L)'
;MIGPAVVRLGLAGLAVALVGVDPGPVAGHHVGVYVPRDNEVSANFKQLKFAIQAGKLDVAARLFEAGAVRAEMRAQASRLPAGLEEATRAALETGDARGAERGLMIFFAALARDLAREADRRLADPGEPVEARVAAGRKFLEAIWRYYNLV
;
A
#
# COMPACT_ATOMS: atom_id res chain seq x y z
N MET A 1 -39.43 26.16 59.96
CA MET A 1 -40.19 27.27 59.37
C MET A 1 -39.31 27.96 58.33
N ILE A 2 -39.83 28.05 57.10
CA ILE A 2 -39.59 29.07 56.05
C ILE A 2 -38.15 29.23 55.51
N GLY A 3 -37.96 28.82 54.25
CA GLY A 3 -36.81 29.22 53.42
C GLY A 3 -37.02 30.57 52.72
N PRO A 4 -36.00 31.09 52.03
CA PRO A 4 -36.20 31.97 50.87
C PRO A 4 -35.12 31.70 49.79
N ALA A 5 -35.08 32.31 48.61
CA ALA A 5 -36.02 32.99 47.73
C ALA A 5 -35.25 33.29 46.42
N VAL A 6 -36.00 33.38 45.33
CA VAL A 6 -35.56 33.73 43.97
C VAL A 6 -35.18 35.22 43.89
N VAL A 7 -34.20 35.58 43.05
CA VAL A 7 -34.08 36.94 42.49
C VAL A 7 -34.10 36.88 40.96
N ARG A 8 -34.99 37.69 40.38
CA ARG A 8 -35.24 37.92 38.94
C ARG A 8 -34.55 39.20 38.44
N LEU A 9 -34.10 39.14 37.18
CA LEU A 9 -34.00 40.17 36.11
C LEU A 9 -33.32 41.53 36.33
N GLY A 10 -32.49 41.90 35.34
CA GLY A 10 -32.23 43.28 34.92
C GLY A 10 -31.18 43.40 33.81
N LEU A 11 -31.58 43.89 32.61
CA LEU A 11 -30.74 44.14 31.43
C LEU A 11 -29.66 45.22 31.66
N ALA A 12 -28.44 45.03 31.13
CA ALA A 12 -27.72 45.97 30.23
C ALA A 12 -26.22 45.61 30.07
N GLY A 13 -25.82 45.26 28.85
CA GLY A 13 -24.55 45.61 28.20
C GLY A 13 -23.20 45.27 28.86
N LEU A 14 -22.51 44.26 28.34
CA LEU A 14 -21.17 44.46 27.75
C LEU A 14 -20.82 43.28 26.83
N ALA A 15 -20.60 43.59 25.55
CA ALA A 15 -20.13 42.65 24.54
C ALA A 15 -18.70 42.22 24.84
N VAL A 16 -18.46 40.92 24.94
CA VAL A 16 -17.12 40.33 24.80
C VAL A 16 -17.14 39.49 23.54
N ALA A 17 -16.64 40.07 22.46
CA ALA A 17 -16.26 39.36 21.25
C ALA A 17 -15.03 38.51 21.59
N LEU A 18 -15.24 37.24 21.95
CA LEU A 18 -14.20 36.23 21.86
C LEU A 18 -14.04 35.89 20.38
N VAL A 19 -13.18 36.67 19.73
CA VAL A 19 -12.63 36.39 18.40
C VAL A 19 -12.15 34.95 18.42
N GLY A 20 -12.78 34.13 17.58
CA GLY A 20 -12.36 32.76 17.33
C GLY A 20 -10.90 32.79 16.89
N VAL A 21 -10.03 32.23 17.73
CA VAL A 21 -8.74 31.76 17.27
C VAL A 21 -9.08 30.57 16.38
N ASP A 22 -9.10 30.81 15.08
CA ASP A 22 -9.08 29.76 14.07
C ASP A 22 -7.69 29.13 14.17
N PRO A 23 -7.53 27.91 14.72
CA PRO A 23 -6.32 27.17 14.47
C PRO A 23 -6.49 26.67 13.03
N GLY A 24 -6.21 27.55 12.07
CA GLY A 24 -6.13 27.18 10.66
C GLY A 24 -5.32 25.89 10.57
N PRO A 25 -5.68 24.94 9.69
CA PRO A 25 -5.10 23.61 9.70
C PRO A 25 -3.60 23.77 9.58
N VAL A 26 -2.89 23.57 10.69
CA VAL A 26 -1.48 23.29 10.67
C VAL A 26 -1.42 22.01 9.86
N ALA A 27 -1.05 22.14 8.60
CA ALA A 27 -0.59 21.04 7.77
C ALA A 27 0.69 20.53 8.46
N GLY A 28 0.48 19.79 9.55
CA GLY A 28 1.51 19.01 10.17
C GLY A 28 2.01 18.12 9.07
N HIS A 29 3.31 18.23 8.76
CA HIS A 29 4.05 17.31 7.93
C HIS A 29 4.18 15.94 8.64
N HIS A 30 3.13 15.48 9.31
CA HIS A 30 2.90 14.07 9.53
C HIS A 30 2.58 13.51 8.14
N VAL A 31 3.64 13.22 7.39
CA VAL A 31 3.62 12.12 6.43
C VAL A 31 3.38 10.88 7.29
N GLY A 32 2.14 10.71 7.78
CA GLY A 32 1.70 9.46 8.37
C GLY A 32 2.08 8.39 7.37
N VAL A 33 2.70 7.31 7.85
CA VAL A 33 3.19 6.23 6.98
C VAL A 33 2.05 5.83 6.05
N TYR A 34 2.13 6.26 4.80
CA TYR A 34 1.11 5.95 3.82
C TYR A 34 1.23 4.47 3.54
N VAL A 35 0.21 3.69 3.89
CA VAL A 35 0.17 2.25 3.61
C VAL A 35 -0.88 2.04 2.53
N PRO A 36 -0.47 1.74 1.28
CA PRO A 36 -1.37 1.39 0.20
C PRO A 36 -2.23 0.21 0.60
N ARG A 37 -3.48 0.22 0.16
CA ARG A 37 -4.37 -0.91 0.36
C ARG A 37 -3.77 -2.15 -0.32
N ASP A 38 -3.87 -3.30 0.35
CA ASP A 38 -3.46 -4.56 -0.25
C ASP A 38 -4.31 -4.90 -1.48
N ASN A 39 -3.65 -5.51 -2.47
CA ASN A 39 -4.33 -6.29 -3.51
C ASN A 39 -4.05 -7.79 -3.28
N GLU A 40 -4.63 -8.64 -4.13
CA GLU A 40 -4.50 -10.09 -3.98
C GLU A 40 -3.02 -10.55 -4.00
N VAL A 41 -2.20 -9.92 -4.84
CA VAL A 41 -0.75 -10.21 -4.95
C VAL A 41 -0.02 -9.84 -3.65
N SER A 42 -0.22 -8.63 -3.11
CA SER A 42 0.46 -8.22 -1.87
C SER A 42 -0.04 -8.99 -0.65
N ALA A 43 -1.34 -9.32 -0.59
CA ALA A 43 -1.91 -10.15 0.46
C ALA A 43 -1.33 -11.58 0.44
N ASN A 44 -1.32 -12.23 -0.73
CA ASN A 44 -0.74 -13.56 -0.88
C ASN A 44 0.76 -13.57 -0.58
N PHE A 45 1.51 -12.54 -1.01
CA PHE A 45 2.92 -12.42 -0.65
C PHE A 45 3.15 -12.32 0.86
N LYS A 46 2.34 -11.53 1.59
CA LYS A 46 2.47 -11.45 3.06
C LYS A 46 2.29 -12.84 3.69
N GLN A 47 1.30 -13.61 3.24
CA GLN A 47 1.09 -14.98 3.72
C GLN A 47 2.30 -15.88 3.41
N LEU A 48 2.87 -15.78 2.21
CA LEU A 48 4.09 -16.50 1.82
C LEU A 48 5.27 -16.11 2.72
N LYS A 49 5.52 -14.82 2.90
CA LYS A 49 6.60 -14.29 3.75
C LYS A 49 6.47 -14.82 5.18
N PHE A 50 5.27 -14.79 5.75
CA PHE A 50 5.02 -15.37 7.08
C PHE A 50 5.28 -16.87 7.14
N ALA A 51 4.81 -17.64 6.16
CA ALA A 51 5.02 -19.09 6.13
C ALA A 51 6.51 -19.46 5.98
N ILE A 52 7.23 -18.76 5.10
CA ILE A 52 8.67 -18.95 4.86
C ILE A 52 9.47 -18.60 6.12
N GLN A 53 9.21 -17.45 6.74
CA GLN A 53 9.88 -17.02 7.97
C GLN A 53 9.61 -17.95 9.16
N ALA A 54 8.43 -18.58 9.18
CA ALA A 54 8.08 -19.60 10.17
C ALA A 54 8.66 -21.00 9.85
N GLY A 55 9.43 -21.15 8.77
CA GLY A 55 9.98 -22.44 8.33
C GLY A 55 8.93 -23.41 7.76
N LYS A 56 7.70 -22.96 7.51
CA LYS A 56 6.58 -23.77 7.02
C LYS A 56 6.55 -23.78 5.49
N LEU A 57 7.58 -24.35 4.88
CA LEU A 57 7.81 -24.33 3.43
C LEU A 57 6.77 -25.16 2.66
N ASP A 58 6.23 -26.21 3.25
CA ASP A 58 5.12 -26.99 2.70
C ASP A 58 3.82 -26.13 2.59
N VAL A 59 3.55 -25.31 3.61
CA VAL A 59 2.43 -24.37 3.62
C VAL A 59 2.69 -23.26 2.59
N ALA A 60 3.91 -22.73 2.54
CA ALA A 60 4.31 -21.72 1.56
C ALA A 60 4.15 -22.24 0.12
N ALA A 61 4.53 -23.48 -0.16
CA ALA A 61 4.33 -24.11 -1.46
C ALA A 61 2.85 -24.15 -1.86
N ARG A 62 1.96 -24.56 -0.95
CA ARG A 62 0.50 -24.58 -1.20
C ARG A 62 -0.07 -23.18 -1.44
N LEU A 63 0.36 -22.20 -0.64
CA LEU A 63 -0.03 -20.80 -0.78
C LEU A 63 0.46 -20.19 -2.09
N PHE A 64 1.61 -20.64 -2.60
CA PHE A 64 2.17 -20.19 -3.87
C PHE A 64 1.42 -20.84 -5.03
N GLU A 65 1.21 -22.15 -4.97
CA GLU A 65 0.52 -22.91 -6.02
C GLU A 65 -0.87 -22.36 -6.35
N ALA A 66 -1.66 -22.05 -5.33
CA ALA A 66 -3.02 -21.52 -5.44
C ALA A 66 -3.09 -19.98 -5.44
N GLY A 67 -1.94 -19.31 -5.30
CA GLY A 67 -1.88 -17.89 -4.96
C GLY A 67 -1.78 -16.93 -6.13
N ALA A 68 -2.17 -15.68 -5.88
CA ALA A 68 -2.08 -14.59 -6.83
C ALA A 68 -0.64 -14.26 -7.26
N VAL A 69 0.36 -14.48 -6.40
CA VAL A 69 1.78 -14.24 -6.77
C VAL A 69 2.19 -15.11 -7.95
N ARG A 70 1.89 -16.42 -7.90
CA ARG A 70 2.24 -17.33 -8.99
C ARG A 70 1.46 -17.03 -10.26
N ALA A 71 0.16 -16.73 -10.14
CA ALA A 71 -0.66 -16.34 -11.28
C ALA A 71 -0.08 -15.11 -11.99
N GLU A 72 0.33 -14.09 -11.22
CA GLU A 72 0.95 -12.89 -11.75
C GLU A 72 2.33 -13.17 -12.37
N MET A 73 3.16 -13.99 -11.74
CA MET A 73 4.46 -14.41 -12.32
C MET A 73 4.28 -15.08 -13.68
N ARG A 74 3.26 -15.93 -13.83
CA ARG A 74 2.93 -16.57 -15.12
C ARG A 74 2.44 -15.57 -16.15
N ALA A 75 1.55 -14.66 -15.75
CA ALA A 75 1.04 -13.61 -16.62
C ALA A 75 2.16 -12.69 -17.15
N GLN A 76 3.21 -12.49 -16.34
CA GLN A 76 4.37 -11.67 -16.69
C GLN A 76 5.59 -12.45 -17.17
N ALA A 77 5.46 -13.74 -17.49
CA ALA A 77 6.60 -14.61 -17.79
C ALA A 77 7.53 -14.07 -18.90
N SER A 78 6.99 -13.37 -19.90
CA SER A 78 7.77 -12.76 -20.99
C SER A 78 8.61 -11.54 -20.59
N ARG A 79 8.34 -10.95 -19.42
CA ARG A 79 9.01 -9.76 -18.88
C ARG A 79 9.94 -10.09 -17.70
N LEU A 80 9.80 -11.29 -17.16
CA LEU A 80 10.61 -11.78 -16.05
C LEU A 80 11.85 -12.53 -16.56
N PRO A 81 12.89 -12.68 -15.71
CA PRO A 81 13.96 -13.63 -15.97
C PRO A 81 13.40 -15.02 -16.31
N ALA A 82 13.96 -15.66 -17.33
CA ALA A 82 13.50 -16.96 -17.81
C ALA A 82 13.52 -18.00 -16.67
N GLY A 83 12.40 -18.72 -16.51
CA GLY A 83 12.25 -19.77 -15.50
C GLY A 83 12.09 -19.28 -14.06
N LEU A 84 11.85 -17.98 -13.83
CA LEU A 84 11.76 -17.44 -12.46
C LEU A 84 10.60 -18.06 -11.66
N GLU A 85 9.44 -18.29 -12.27
CA GLU A 85 8.31 -18.95 -11.61
C GLU A 85 8.67 -20.37 -11.22
N GLU A 86 9.22 -21.13 -12.18
CA GLU A 86 9.52 -22.55 -11.99
C GLU A 86 10.61 -22.74 -10.94
N ALA A 87 11.64 -21.88 -10.95
CA ALA A 87 12.71 -21.89 -9.96
C ALA A 87 12.20 -21.53 -8.55
N THR A 88 11.30 -20.54 -8.45
CA THR A 88 10.70 -20.14 -7.16
C THR A 88 9.82 -21.26 -6.61
N ARG A 89 9.01 -21.89 -7.47
CA ARG A 89 8.19 -23.06 -7.12
C ARG A 89 9.05 -24.22 -6.63
N ALA A 90 10.08 -24.58 -7.40
CA ALA A 90 10.97 -25.67 -7.05
C ALA A 90 11.65 -25.42 -5.69
N ALA A 91 12.11 -24.19 -5.42
CA ALA A 91 12.71 -23.84 -4.14
C ALA A 91 11.74 -24.04 -2.96
N LEU A 92 10.47 -23.65 -3.12
CA LEU A 92 9.44 -23.92 -2.11
C LEU A 92 9.19 -25.42 -1.91
N GLU A 93 9.09 -26.18 -3.00
CA GLU A 93 8.86 -27.64 -2.99
C GLU A 93 10.02 -28.43 -2.34
N THR A 94 11.27 -27.99 -2.55
CA THR A 94 12.46 -28.64 -1.99
C THR A 94 12.88 -28.07 -0.62
N GLY A 95 12.11 -27.15 -0.05
CA GLY A 95 12.41 -26.53 1.26
C GLY A 95 13.57 -25.53 1.24
N ASP A 96 13.98 -25.02 0.08
CA ASP A 96 15.00 -23.98 -0.05
C ASP A 96 14.39 -22.58 0.19
N ALA A 97 14.32 -22.20 1.47
CA ALA A 97 13.79 -20.89 1.88
C ALA A 97 14.54 -19.72 1.22
N ARG A 98 15.87 -19.79 1.10
CA ARG A 98 16.68 -18.71 0.52
C ARG A 98 16.44 -18.58 -0.99
N GLY A 99 16.32 -19.71 -1.67
CA GLY A 99 15.95 -19.75 -3.08
C GLY A 99 14.57 -19.14 -3.32
N ALA A 100 13.59 -19.49 -2.49
CA ALA A 100 12.23 -18.95 -2.57
C ALA A 100 12.20 -17.44 -2.32
N GLU A 101 12.84 -16.94 -1.26
CA GLU A 101 12.94 -15.51 -0.96
C GLU A 101 13.61 -14.73 -2.09
N ARG A 102 14.71 -15.28 -2.65
CA ARG A 102 15.39 -14.69 -3.79
C ARG A 102 14.46 -14.57 -5.00
N GLY A 103 13.71 -15.62 -5.31
CA GLY A 103 12.76 -15.64 -6.42
C GLY A 103 11.68 -14.55 -6.26
N LEU A 104 11.08 -14.47 -5.08
CA LEU A 104 10.09 -13.46 -4.74
C LEU A 104 10.66 -12.03 -4.81
N MET A 105 11.85 -11.79 -4.27
CA MET A 105 12.53 -10.50 -4.33
C MET A 105 12.73 -10.03 -5.78
N ILE A 106 13.22 -10.93 -6.66
CA ILE A 106 13.43 -10.61 -8.07
C ILE A 106 12.10 -10.26 -8.74
N PHE A 107 11.03 -11.01 -8.46
CA PHE A 107 9.71 -10.75 -9.01
C PHE A 107 9.18 -9.35 -8.61
N PHE A 108 9.20 -9.01 -7.32
CA PHE A 108 8.69 -7.70 -6.87
C PHE A 108 9.53 -6.53 -7.37
N ALA A 109 10.86 -6.70 -7.47
CA ALA A 109 11.72 -5.69 -8.06
C ALA A 109 11.39 -5.44 -9.55
N ALA A 110 11.14 -6.51 -10.31
CA ALA A 110 10.72 -6.41 -11.71
C ALA A 110 9.34 -5.73 -11.83
N LEU A 111 8.39 -6.10 -10.98
CA LEU A 111 7.04 -5.51 -10.98
C LEU A 111 7.07 -4.01 -10.69
N ALA A 112 7.83 -3.57 -9.68
CA ALA A 112 7.98 -2.16 -9.35
C ALA A 112 8.64 -1.37 -10.49
N ARG A 113 9.67 -1.95 -11.13
CA ARG A 113 10.34 -1.35 -12.29
C ARG A 113 9.39 -1.15 -13.47
N ASP A 114 8.58 -2.14 -13.78
CA ASP A 114 7.68 -2.08 -14.92
C ASP A 114 6.49 -1.14 -14.66
N LEU A 115 5.99 -1.06 -13.42
CA LEU A 115 5.04 -0.03 -13.02
C LEU A 115 5.62 1.38 -13.18
N ALA A 116 6.87 1.61 -12.80
CA ALA A 116 7.53 2.90 -12.98
C ALA A 116 7.67 3.29 -14.46
N ARG A 117 8.00 2.33 -15.33
CA ARG A 117 8.09 2.55 -16.78
C ARG A 117 6.74 2.82 -17.44
N GLU A 118 5.70 2.11 -17.04
CA GLU A 118 4.33 2.39 -17.51
C GLU A 118 3.88 3.77 -17.04
N ALA A 119 4.18 4.13 -15.78
CA ALA A 119 3.88 5.46 -15.25
C ALA A 119 4.52 6.56 -16.10
N ASP A 120 5.81 6.44 -16.39
CA ASP A 120 6.54 7.38 -17.25
C ASP A 120 5.89 7.53 -18.64
N ARG A 121 5.57 6.41 -19.30
CA ARG A 121 4.88 6.43 -20.60
C ARG A 121 3.52 7.13 -20.55
N ARG A 122 2.71 6.83 -19.53
CA ARG A 122 1.37 7.41 -19.38
C ARG A 122 1.40 8.90 -19.06
N LEU A 123 2.38 9.33 -18.27
CA LEU A 123 2.56 10.75 -17.92
C LEU A 123 3.07 11.57 -19.11
N ALA A 124 3.87 10.96 -19.98
CA ALA A 124 4.40 11.58 -21.18
C ALA A 124 3.40 11.65 -22.36
N ASP A 125 2.27 10.94 -22.31
CA ASP A 125 1.29 10.90 -23.41
C ASP A 125 0.64 12.28 -23.63
N PRO A 126 0.89 12.97 -24.76
CA PRO A 126 0.32 14.28 -25.02
C PRO A 126 -1.18 14.22 -25.39
N GLY A 127 -1.71 13.03 -25.68
CA GLY A 127 -3.11 12.82 -26.07
C GLY A 127 -4.09 12.76 -24.89
N GLU A 128 -3.61 12.58 -23.66
CA GLU A 128 -4.46 12.51 -22.46
C GLU A 128 -4.62 13.89 -21.77
N PRO A 129 -5.82 14.23 -21.26
CA PRO A 129 -6.03 15.40 -20.42
C PRO A 129 -5.08 15.44 -19.23
N VAL A 130 -4.66 16.64 -18.80
CA VAL A 130 -3.72 16.81 -17.68
C VAL A 130 -4.24 16.14 -16.41
N GLU A 131 -5.54 16.26 -16.13
CA GLU A 131 -6.19 15.68 -14.97
C GLU A 131 -6.12 14.15 -14.99
N ALA A 132 -6.30 13.54 -16.16
CA ALA A 132 -6.20 12.09 -16.35
C ALA A 132 -4.76 11.61 -16.07
N ARG A 133 -3.76 12.33 -16.59
CA ARG A 133 -2.34 12.02 -16.35
C ARG A 133 -1.96 12.15 -14.87
N VAL A 134 -2.41 13.20 -14.18
CA VAL A 134 -2.18 13.36 -12.73
C VAL A 134 -2.83 12.22 -11.94
N ALA A 135 -4.06 11.84 -12.28
CA ALA A 135 -4.75 10.72 -11.64
C ALA A 135 -4.02 9.38 -11.88
N ALA A 136 -3.52 9.15 -13.10
CA ALA A 136 -2.71 7.99 -13.43
C ALA A 136 -1.41 7.95 -12.60
N GLY A 137 -0.68 9.07 -12.54
CA GLY A 137 0.56 9.18 -11.76
C GLY A 137 0.37 8.82 -10.29
N ARG A 138 -0.71 9.30 -9.65
CA ARG A 138 -1.05 8.95 -8.26
C ARG A 138 -1.28 7.45 -8.07
N LYS A 139 -2.01 6.81 -8.99
CA LYS A 139 -2.28 5.36 -8.95
C LYS A 139 -1.00 4.54 -9.10
N PHE A 140 -0.09 4.94 -9.99
CA PHE A 140 1.18 4.25 -10.15
C PHE A 140 2.08 4.41 -8.93
N LEU A 141 2.18 5.62 -8.35
CA LEU A 141 2.93 5.84 -7.12
C LEU A 141 2.41 4.97 -5.97
N GLU A 142 1.09 4.89 -5.81
CA GLU A 142 0.47 3.99 -4.83
C GLU A 142 0.87 2.52 -5.07
N ALA A 143 0.80 2.05 -6.31
CA ALA A 143 1.14 0.66 -6.65
C ALA A 143 2.63 0.36 -6.43
N ILE A 144 3.52 1.25 -6.85
CA ILE A 144 4.98 1.10 -6.66
C ILE A 144 5.30 1.06 -5.17
N TRP A 145 4.76 2.01 -4.39
CA TRP A 145 4.98 2.07 -2.95
C TRP A 145 4.45 0.82 -2.25
N ARG A 146 3.32 0.25 -2.72
CA ARG A 146 2.78 -1.01 -2.18
C ARG A 146 3.82 -2.12 -2.27
N TYR A 147 4.40 -2.34 -3.44
CA TYR A 147 5.34 -3.42 -3.68
C TYR A 147 6.72 -3.16 -3.11
N TYR A 148 7.17 -1.90 -3.09
CA TYR A 148 8.43 -1.51 -2.46
C TYR A 148 8.44 -1.86 -0.96
N ASN A 149 7.33 -1.63 -0.24
CA ASN A 149 7.23 -1.94 1.19
C ASN A 149 7.09 -3.44 1.51
N LEU A 150 7.05 -4.32 0.51
CA LEU A 150 6.95 -5.77 0.72
C LEU A 150 8.33 -6.43 0.83
N VAL A 151 9.33 -5.90 0.12
CA VAL A 151 10.68 -6.45 0.07
C VAL A 151 11.39 -6.14 1.39
#